data_AF-A0AAD8I7H1-F1
#
_entry.id   AF-A0AAD8I7H1-F1
#
_cell.length_a   1.000
_cell.length_b   1.000
_cell.length_c   1.000
_cell.angle_alpha   90.00
_cell.angle_beta   90.00
_cell.angle_gamma   90.00
#
_symmetry.space_group_name_H-M   'P 1'
#
loop_
_entity.id
_entity.type
_entity.pdbx_description
1 polymer ?
#
loop_
_entity_poly.entity_id
_entity_poly.type
_entity_poly.pdbx_seq_one_letter_code
_entity_poly.pdbx_strand_id
1 'polypeptide(L)'
;MRPSACPQVFSKAEGDKSVSPEEIDYVISAEIPDKKADPVGYEVVSQFKMHGPCGEANHRCPCMVNGKCSKLYPKPYSNSTTMDENGYALYRRRNTGRTIECNKIHLDNRYVVPYNHELLVKY
;
A
#
# COMPACT_ATOMS: atom_id res chain seq x y z
N MET A 1 13.30 17.45 -17.18
CA MET A 1 12.32 16.36 -17.02
C MET A 1 12.33 15.96 -15.55
N ARG A 2 11.31 16.37 -14.78
CA ARG A 2 11.21 16.04 -13.35
C ARG A 2 10.39 14.75 -13.22
N PRO A 3 10.86 13.70 -12.53
CA PRO A 3 10.01 12.56 -12.26
C PRO A 3 8.91 13.00 -11.29
N SER A 4 7.67 12.77 -11.71
CA SER A 4 6.46 13.08 -10.97
C SER A 4 6.31 12.12 -9.79
N ALA A 5 7.02 12.37 -8.70
CA ALA A 5 6.74 11.74 -7.42
C ALA A 5 5.36 12.23 -6.94
N CYS A 6 4.34 11.37 -7.06
CA CYS A 6 3.01 11.63 -6.53
C CYS A 6 3.02 11.24 -5.04
N PRO A 7 2.77 12.18 -4.12
CA PRO A 7 2.99 11.97 -2.69
C PRO A 7 2.11 10.85 -2.15
N GLN A 8 2.74 9.82 -1.58
CA GLN A 8 2.06 8.92 -0.65
C GLN A 8 2.11 9.61 0.71
N VAL A 9 0.93 10.08 1.12
CA VAL A 9 0.68 11.01 2.22
C VAL A 9 1.30 10.50 3.53
N PHE A 10 2.37 11.17 3.97
CA PHE A 10 2.61 11.70 5.31
C PHE A 10 3.61 12.85 5.13
N SER A 11 3.12 14.08 5.06
CA SER A 11 3.97 15.27 4.93
C SER A 11 4.62 15.58 6.27
N LYS A 12 5.94 15.77 6.30
CA LYS A 12 6.68 16.19 7.48
C LYS A 12 6.29 17.63 7.85
N ALA A 13 5.69 17.83 9.02
CA ALA A 13 5.61 19.15 9.64
C ALA A 13 6.99 19.48 10.26
N GLU A 14 7.46 20.70 10.06
CA GLU A 14 8.73 21.15 10.63
C GLU A 14 8.64 21.20 12.17
N GLY A 15 9.44 20.37 12.85
CA GLY A 15 9.61 20.43 14.31
C GLY A 15 9.54 19.11 15.09
N ASP A 16 9.35 17.96 14.46
CA ASP A 16 9.12 16.70 15.20
C ASP A 16 10.11 15.59 14.83
N LYS A 17 10.41 14.73 15.81
CA LYS A 17 11.43 13.66 15.78
C LYS A 17 11.44 12.93 14.43
N SER A 18 12.63 12.64 13.90
CA SER A 18 12.78 11.79 12.71
C SER A 18 12.21 10.41 13.00
N VAL A 19 10.98 10.15 12.57
CA VAL A 19 10.37 8.82 12.66
C VAL A 19 11.20 7.86 11.81
N SER A 20 11.69 6.81 12.44
CA SER A 20 12.49 5.78 11.79
C SER A 20 11.64 4.90 10.87
N PRO A 21 12.19 4.34 9.78
CA PRO A 21 11.49 3.39 8.92
C PRO A 21 10.91 2.20 9.71
N GLU A 22 11.56 1.80 10.79
CA GLU A 22 11.14 0.74 11.70
C GLU A 22 9.88 1.12 12.49
N GLU A 23 9.80 2.36 13.02
CA GLU A 23 8.59 2.87 13.66
C GLU A 23 7.42 2.98 12.67
N ILE A 24 7.71 3.36 11.41
CA ILE A 24 6.69 3.39 10.35
C ILE A 24 6.20 1.97 10.05
N ASP A 25 7.09 0.99 9.90
CA ASP A 25 6.73 -0.40 9.62
C ASP A 25 5.94 -1.05 10.77
N TYR A 26 6.18 -0.62 12.01
CA TYR A 26 5.43 -1.07 13.18
C TYR A 26 3.96 -0.60 13.13
N VAL A 27 3.72 0.64 12.71
CA VAL A 27 2.38 1.25 12.73
C VAL A 27 1.62 1.01 11.43
N ILE A 28 2.30 1.08 10.29
CA ILE A 28 1.71 1.06 8.95
C ILE A 28 2.14 -0.21 8.20
N SER A 29 1.15 -0.99 7.78
CA SER A 29 1.35 -2.15 6.93
C SER A 29 0.81 -1.91 5.52
N ALA A 30 1.44 -2.56 4.54
CA ALA A 30 0.98 -2.63 3.16
C ALA A 30 0.97 -4.08 2.66
N GLU A 31 0.66 -5.02 3.54
CA GLU A 31 0.61 -6.46 3.26
C GLU A 31 -0.79 -7.03 3.53
N ILE A 32 -1.14 -8.14 2.88
CA ILE A 32 -2.35 -8.89 3.15
C ILE A 32 -2.13 -9.70 4.45
N PRO A 33 -2.97 -9.48 5.49
CA PRO A 33 -2.90 -10.26 6.72
C PRO A 33 -3.11 -11.75 6.48
N ASP A 34 -2.64 -12.58 7.41
CA ASP A 34 -2.92 -14.00 7.34
C ASP A 34 -4.37 -14.28 7.73
N LYS A 35 -5.13 -14.93 6.84
CA LYS A 35 -6.56 -15.21 7.08
C LYS A 35 -6.82 -16.04 8.34
N LYS A 36 -5.88 -16.88 8.78
CA LYS A 36 -6.03 -17.71 9.99
C LYS A 36 -5.57 -16.97 11.24
N ALA A 37 -4.45 -16.26 11.17
CA ALA A 37 -3.89 -15.57 12.33
C ALA A 37 -4.59 -14.23 12.63
N ASP A 38 -5.08 -13.54 11.60
CA ASP A 38 -5.76 -12.25 11.69
C ASP A 38 -6.94 -12.19 10.69
N PRO A 39 -8.05 -12.91 10.98
CA PRO A 39 -9.20 -12.97 10.10
C PRO A 39 -9.89 -11.62 9.92
N VAL A 40 -9.93 -10.79 10.97
CA VAL A 40 -10.55 -9.45 10.94
C VAL A 40 -9.73 -8.52 10.06
N GLY A 41 -8.42 -8.45 10.27
CA GLY A 41 -7.53 -7.66 9.42
C GLY A 41 -7.59 -8.12 7.97
N TYR A 42 -7.61 -9.43 7.71
CA TYR A 42 -7.76 -9.98 6.36
C TYR A 42 -9.05 -9.48 5.69
N GLU A 43 -10.18 -9.53 6.40
CA GLU A 43 -11.48 -9.09 5.86
C GLU A 43 -11.48 -7.59 5.52
N VAL A 44 -11.04 -6.75 6.46
CA VAL A 44 -11.06 -5.29 6.25
C VAL A 44 -10.06 -4.88 5.16
N VAL A 45 -8.88 -5.52 5.12
CA VAL A 45 -7.92 -5.28 4.03
C VAL A 45 -8.49 -5.70 2.69
N SER A 46 -9.11 -6.89 2.63
CA SER A 46 -9.74 -7.42 1.42
C SER A 46 -10.86 -6.52 0.88
N GLN A 47 -11.63 -5.89 1.75
CA GLN A 47 -12.77 -5.07 1.35
C GLN A 47 -12.38 -3.61 1.06
N PHE A 48 -11.48 -3.03 1.85
CA PHE A 48 -11.29 -1.57 1.88
C PHE A 48 -9.85 -1.11 1.64
N LYS A 49 -8.86 -1.99 1.80
CA LYS A 49 -7.44 -1.63 1.63
C LYS A 49 -6.81 -2.28 0.40
N MET A 50 -7.58 -2.91 -0.48
CA MET A 50 -7.09 -3.30 -1.80
C MET A 50 -7.28 -2.16 -2.79
N HIS A 51 -6.19 -1.76 -3.46
CA HIS A 51 -6.31 -1.01 -4.69
C HIS A 51 -6.93 -1.94 -5.73
N GLY A 52 -8.08 -1.54 -6.27
CA GLY A 52 -8.77 -2.34 -7.28
C GLY A 52 -7.88 -2.61 -8.51
N PRO A 53 -8.24 -3.62 -9.32
CA PRO A 53 -7.54 -3.87 -10.57
C PRO A 53 -7.58 -2.60 -11.43
N CYS A 54 -6.42 -2.21 -11.93
CA CYS A 54 -6.22 -1.07 -12.80
C CYS A 54 -5.12 -1.39 -13.82
N GLY A 55 -4.78 -0.45 -14.70
CA GLY A 55 -3.79 -0.71 -15.75
C GLY A 55 -4.41 -1.53 -16.87
N GLU A 56 -3.67 -2.52 -17.35
CA GLU A 56 -4.12 -3.45 -18.38
C GLU A 56 -5.37 -4.23 -17.94
N ALA A 57 -5.46 -4.55 -16.65
CA ALA A 57 -6.61 -5.26 -16.09
C ALA A 57 -7.90 -4.44 -16.10
N ASN A 58 -7.80 -3.10 -15.95
CA ASN A 58 -8.94 -2.20 -16.05
C ASN A 58 -8.50 -0.76 -16.34
N HIS A 59 -8.56 -0.38 -17.62
CA HIS A 59 -8.21 0.95 -18.09
C HIS A 59 -9.25 2.05 -17.77
N ARG A 60 -10.47 1.68 -17.31
CA ARG A 60 -11.57 2.63 -17.03
C ARG A 60 -11.60 3.11 -15.58
N CYS A 61 -10.72 2.59 -14.72
CA CYS A 61 -10.68 3.02 -13.32
C CYS A 61 -10.35 4.52 -13.20
N PRO A 62 -10.95 5.25 -12.25
CA PRO A 62 -10.69 6.69 -12.04
C PRO A 62 -9.23 7.03 -11.77
N CYS A 63 -8.44 6.06 -11.30
CA CYS A 63 -7.01 6.25 -11.05
C CYS A 63 -6.17 6.28 -12.34
N MET A 64 -6.71 5.90 -13.49
CA MET A 64 -5.97 5.82 -14.75
C MET A 64 -5.84 7.21 -15.38
N VAL A 65 -4.59 7.63 -15.63
CA VAL A 65 -4.24 8.91 -16.27
C VAL A 65 -3.17 8.62 -17.31
N ASN A 66 -3.39 9.03 -18.56
CA ASN A 66 -2.47 8.80 -19.69
C ASN A 66 -2.02 7.32 -19.82
N GLY A 67 -2.97 6.39 -19.65
CA GLY A 67 -2.71 4.95 -19.75
C GLY A 67 -1.96 4.33 -18.56
N LYS A 68 -1.64 5.09 -17.51
CA LYS A 68 -0.95 4.60 -16.32
C LYS A 68 -1.76 4.86 -15.05
N CYS A 69 -1.62 4.01 -14.04
CA CYS A 69 -2.20 4.31 -12.73
C CYS A 69 -1.48 5.51 -12.11
N SER A 70 -2.21 6.59 -11.83
CA SER A 70 -1.70 7.80 -11.18
C SER A 70 -1.09 7.57 -9.79
N LYS A 71 -1.47 6.46 -9.14
CA LYS A 71 -0.93 6.03 -7.83
C LYS A 71 0.20 5.01 -7.95
N LEU A 72 0.57 4.65 -9.18
CA LEU A 72 1.68 3.74 -9.51
C LEU A 72 1.47 2.32 -8.98
N TYR A 73 0.26 1.78 -9.14
CA TYR A 73 -0.02 0.36 -8.90
C TYR A 73 0.17 -0.47 -10.18
N PRO A 74 0.65 -1.73 -10.07
CA PRO A 74 1.12 -2.39 -8.84
C PRO A 74 2.43 -1.79 -8.31
N LYS A 75 2.59 -1.74 -6.98
CA LYS A 75 3.84 -1.32 -6.34
C LYS A 75 4.90 -2.41 -6.47
N PRO A 76 6.20 -2.09 -6.46
CA PRO A 76 7.23 -3.12 -6.37
C PRO A 76 7.15 -3.84 -5.03
N TYR A 77 7.62 -5.09 -4.99
CA TYR A 77 7.88 -5.77 -3.73
C TYR A 77 9.05 -5.10 -3.01
N SER A 78 8.99 -5.10 -1.67
CA SER A 78 10.06 -4.62 -0.81
C SER A 78 10.08 -5.45 0.47
N ASN A 79 11.27 -5.85 0.93
CA ASN A 79 11.42 -6.64 2.16
C ASN A 79 11.48 -5.78 3.43
N SER A 80 11.65 -4.47 3.29
CA SER A 80 11.71 -3.51 4.38
C SER A 80 11.05 -2.18 4.01
N THR A 81 10.70 -1.40 5.01
CA THR A 81 10.29 0.00 4.82
C THR A 81 11.55 0.86 4.70
N THR A 82 11.58 1.76 3.72
CA THR A 82 12.71 2.69 3.49
C THR A 82 12.21 4.10 3.23
N MET A 83 13.09 5.10 3.30
CA MET A 83 12.76 6.48 2.94
C MET A 83 13.37 6.80 1.57
N ASP A 84 12.62 7.45 0.70
CA ASP A 84 13.14 7.96 -0.57
C ASP A 84 13.89 9.30 -0.40
N GLU A 85 14.52 9.76 -1.48
CA GLU A 85 15.27 11.03 -1.54
C GLU A 85 14.39 12.26 -1.24
N ASN A 86 13.07 12.11 -1.36
CA ASN A 86 12.08 13.15 -1.10
C ASN A 86 11.48 13.04 0.32
N GLY A 87 11.93 12.09 1.14
CA GLY A 87 11.46 11.88 2.49
C GLY A 87 10.11 11.16 2.59
N TYR A 88 9.68 10.43 1.56
CA TYR A 88 8.50 9.57 1.62
C TYR A 88 8.87 8.14 2.01
N ALA A 89 7.99 7.51 2.79
CA ALA A 89 8.12 6.11 3.15
C ALA A 89 7.72 5.19 1.97
N LEU A 90 8.64 4.33 1.58
CA LEU A 90 8.41 3.18 0.72
C LEU A 90 8.15 1.97 1.62
N TYR A 91 6.88 1.64 1.82
CA TYR A 91 6.46 0.59 2.73
C TYR A 91 6.90 -0.81 2.30
N ARG A 92 7.18 -1.66 3.29
CA ARG A 92 7.40 -3.09 3.11
C ARG A 92 6.21 -3.77 2.45
N ARG A 93 6.51 -4.58 1.43
CA ARG A 93 5.56 -5.41 0.66
C ARG A 93 6.27 -6.71 0.30
N ARG A 94 6.27 -7.71 1.17
CA ARG A 94 6.93 -9.00 0.90
C ARG A 94 6.11 -9.81 -0.08
N ASN A 95 6.79 -10.60 -0.90
CA ASN A 95 6.11 -11.62 -1.69
C ASN A 95 5.80 -12.83 -0.79
N THR A 96 4.60 -12.85 -0.21
CA THR A 96 4.14 -13.93 0.67
C THR A 96 3.36 -15.02 -0.06
N GLY A 97 3.10 -14.85 -1.35
CA GLY A 97 2.21 -15.72 -2.13
C GLY A 97 0.71 -15.57 -1.81
N ARG A 98 0.33 -14.72 -0.85
CA ARG A 98 -1.08 -14.44 -0.54
C ARG A 98 -1.71 -13.54 -1.59
N THR A 99 -2.97 -13.81 -1.92
CA THR A 99 -3.76 -13.02 -2.85
C THR A 99 -5.20 -12.87 -2.37
N ILE A 100 -5.85 -11.81 -2.82
CA ILE A 100 -7.28 -11.55 -2.66
C ILE A 100 -7.92 -11.46 -4.04
N GLU A 101 -9.06 -12.10 -4.23
CA GLU A 101 -9.84 -11.98 -5.46
C GLU A 101 -10.66 -10.68 -5.44
N CYS A 102 -10.39 -9.79 -6.41
CA CYS A 102 -11.18 -8.60 -6.68
C CYS A 102 -11.67 -8.63 -8.14
N ASN A 103 -12.98 -8.70 -8.36
CA ASN A 103 -13.58 -8.78 -9.70
C ASN A 103 -12.98 -9.91 -10.56
N LYS A 104 -12.83 -11.11 -9.99
CA LYS A 104 -12.23 -12.31 -10.63
C LYS A 104 -10.72 -12.19 -10.94
N ILE A 105 -10.05 -11.16 -10.43
CA ILE A 105 -8.61 -10.95 -10.57
C ILE A 105 -7.95 -11.13 -9.21
N HIS A 106 -6.89 -11.94 -9.16
CA HIS A 106 -6.12 -12.15 -7.93
C HIS A 106 -5.08 -11.05 -7.77
N LEU A 107 -5.20 -10.29 -6.67
CA LEU A 107 -4.32 -9.19 -6.33
C LEU A 107 -3.47 -9.56 -5.12
N ASP A 108 -2.17 -9.31 -5.20
CA ASP A 108 -1.19 -9.60 -4.15
C ASP A 108 -0.83 -8.34 -3.33
N ASN A 109 0.17 -8.45 -2.46
CA ASN A 109 0.68 -7.36 -1.60
C ASN A 109 1.07 -6.08 -2.38
N ARG A 110 1.28 -6.14 -3.70
CA ARG A 110 1.60 -4.97 -4.52
C ARG A 110 0.41 -4.03 -4.72
N TYR A 111 -0.80 -4.52 -4.47
CA TYR A 111 -2.05 -3.75 -4.60
C TYR A 111 -2.59 -3.21 -3.28
N VAL A 112 -2.02 -3.61 -2.14
CA VAL A 112 -2.50 -3.15 -0.83
C VAL A 112 -2.23 -1.64 -0.67
N VAL A 113 -3.27 -0.89 -0.33
CA VAL A 113 -3.16 0.50 0.11
C VAL A 113 -2.67 0.48 1.56
N PRO A 114 -1.59 1.22 1.90
CA PRO A 114 -1.05 1.23 3.26
C PRO A 114 -2.13 1.57 4.30
N TYR A 115 -2.08 0.91 5.43
CA TYR A 115 -3.07 1.04 6.50
C TYR A 115 -2.43 0.94 7.87
N ASN A 116 -3.06 1.56 8.87
CA ASN A 116 -2.67 1.40 10.27
C ASN A 116 -3.39 0.17 10.85
N HIS A 117 -2.62 -0.84 11.30
CA HIS A 117 -3.18 -2.09 11.79
C HIS A 117 -3.98 -1.89 13.09
N GLU A 118 -3.48 -1.08 14.01
CA GLU A 118 -4.16 -0.80 15.29
C GLU A 118 -5.48 -0.06 15.09
N LEU A 119 -5.54 0.89 14.14
CA LEU A 119 -6.76 1.64 13.85
C LEU A 119 -7.80 0.81 13.10
N LEU A 120 -7.37 -0.18 12.31
CA LEU A 120 -8.27 -1.07 11.57
C LEU A 120 -9.08 -2.01 12.44
N VAL A 121 -8.53 -2.42 13.59
CA VAL A 121 -9.20 -3.37 14.50
C VAL A 121 -10.07 -2.64 15.52
N LYS A 122 -9.82 -1.35 15.75
CA LYS A 122 -10.47 -0.56 16.80
C LYS A 122 -11.77 0.13 16.37
N TYR A 123 -11.97 0.36 15.07
CA TYR A 123 -13.10 1.10 14.49
C TYR A 123 -13.61 0.42 13.22
#